data_AF-A0AA49JQM6-F1
#
_entry.id   AF-A0AA49JQM6-F1
#
_cell.length_a   1.000
_cell.length_b   1.000
_cell.length_c   1.000
_cell.angle_alpha   90.00
_cell.angle_beta   90.00
_cell.angle_gamma   90.00
#
_symmetry.space_group_name_H-M   'P 1'
#
loop_
_entity.id
_entity.type
_entity.pdbx_description
1 polymer ?
#
loop_
_entity_poly.entity_id
_entity_poly.type
_entity_poly.pdbx_seq_one_letter_code
_entity_poly.pdbx_strand_id
1 'polypeptide(L)' 'MKINTENMVSITEANQNFSKVARLVDKNGVVVILKNNVPKYVITEFKEYKDEQTAKNEDIESIATRLIAKHRKAFEELAK' A
#
# COMPACT_ATOMS: atom_id res chain seq x y z
N MET A 1 7.41 6.89 -5.48
CA MET A 1 6.68 6.87 -4.20
C MET A 1 7.14 8.08 -3.39
N LYS A 2 6.30 9.09 -3.15
CA LYS A 2 6.67 10.23 -2.30
C LYS A 2 6.58 9.76 -0.84
N ILE A 3 7.72 9.51 -0.20
CA ILE A 3 7.74 9.12 1.21
C ILE A 3 7.46 10.38 2.02
N ASN A 4 6.25 10.51 2.57
CA ASN A 4 5.92 11.55 3.55
C ASN A 4 6.76 11.30 4.81
N THR A 5 7.68 12.20 5.11
CA THR A 5 8.53 12.19 6.31
C THR A 5 7.74 12.29 7.62
N GLU A 6 6.48 12.74 7.57
CA GLU A 6 5.56 12.80 8.72
C GLU A 6 5.17 11.42 9.26
N ASN A 7 5.43 10.35 8.49
CA ASN A 7 5.11 8.97 8.88
C ASN A 7 6.34 8.20 9.38
N MET A 8 7.41 8.89 9.79
CA MET A 8 8.63 8.25 10.29
C MET A 8 8.70 8.30 11.81
N VAL A 9 8.89 7.15 12.45
CA VAL A 9 9.09 7.03 13.91
C VAL A 9 10.39 6.32 14.20
N SER A 10 11.04 6.64 15.31
CA SER A 10 12.21 5.88 15.75
C SER A 10 11.80 4.51 16.31
N ILE A 11 12.69 3.52 16.26
CA ILE A 11 12.45 2.21 16.88
C ILE A 11 12.21 2.33 18.38
N THR A 12 12.85 3.31 19.04
CA THR A 12 12.65 3.58 20.46
C THR A 12 11.23 4.06 20.73
N GLU A 13 10.71 5.00 19.94
CA GLU A 13 9.34 5.49 20.08
C GLU A 13 8.31 4.38 19.81
N ALA A 14 8.53 3.58 18.77
CA ALA A 14 7.66 2.45 18.44
C ALA A 14 7.60 1.42 19.58
N ASN A 15 8.73 1.15 20.23
CA ASN A 15 8.80 0.24 21.37
C ASN A 15 8.17 0.82 22.64
N GLN A 16 8.32 2.13 22.87
CA GLN A 16 7.79 2.79 24.06
C GLN A 16 6.27 3.02 24.00
N ASN A 17 5.72 3.29 22.82
CA ASN A 17 4.31 3.62 22.68
C ASN A 17 3.73 3.06 21.38
N PHE A 18 3.73 1.74 21.25
CA PHE A 18 3.20 1.07 20.06
C PHE A 18 1.74 1.44 19.77
N SER A 19 0.91 1.66 20.79
CA SER A 19 -0.49 2.08 20.59
C SER A 19 -0.61 3.44 19.91
N LYS A 20 0.28 4.39 20.20
CA LYS A 20 0.35 5.67 19.48
C LYS A 20 0.73 5.45 18.02
N VAL A 21 1.68 4.57 17.76
CA VAL A 21 2.13 4.22 16.40
C VAL A 21 1.03 3.53 15.60
N ALA A 22 0.27 2.61 16.22
CA ALA A 22 -0.88 1.97 15.58
C ALA A 22 -1.94 2.99 15.15
N ARG A 23 -2.27 3.98 16.01
CA ARG A 23 -3.19 5.07 15.63
C ARG A 23 -2.67 5.95 14.49
N LEU A 24 -1.34 6.12 14.38
CA LEU A 24 -0.74 6.80 13.24
C LEU A 24 -0.90 5.99 11.96
N VAL A 25 -0.81 4.65 12.04
CA VAL A 25 -1.10 3.74 10.93
C VAL A 25 -2.57 3.85 10.52
N ASP A 26 -3.52 3.78 11.47
CA ASP A 26 -4.95 3.91 11.17
C ASP A 26 -5.30 5.23 10.47
N LYS A 27 -4.54 6.31 10.75
CA LYS A 27 -4.74 7.63 10.14
C LYS A 27 -4.04 7.78 8.79
N ASN A 28 -2.82 7.27 8.67
CA ASN A 28 -1.93 7.58 7.55
C ASN A 28 -1.66 6.37 6.63
N GLY A 29 -2.26 5.21 6.91
CA GLY A 29 -2.13 3.93 6.21
C GLY A 29 -0.80 3.20 6.42
N VAL A 30 0.30 3.95 6.46
CA VAL A 30 1.66 3.39 6.58
C VAL A 30 2.55 4.25 7.46
N VAL A 31 3.34 3.59 8.31
CA VAL A 31 4.37 4.20 9.15
C VAL A 31 5.70 3.50 8.94
N VAL A 32 6.77 4.27 8.77
CA VAL A 32 8.15 3.79 8.60
C VAL A 32 8.88 3.89 9.93
N ILE A 33 9.50 2.80 10.37
CA ILE A 33 10.33 2.79 11.57
C ILE A 33 11.80 2.92 11.19
N LEU A 34 12.46 3.89 11.80
CA LEU A 34 13.89 4.17 11.68
C LEU A 34 14.67 3.44 12.78
N LYS A 35 15.77 2.77 12.42
CA LYS A 35 16.78 2.28 13.35
C LYS A 35 18.10 2.99 13.04
N ASN A 36 18.66 3.69 14.03
CA ASN A 36 19.87 4.52 13.85
C ASN A 36 19.71 5.53 12.70
N ASN A 37 18.56 6.23 12.64
CA ASN A 37 18.19 7.18 11.58
C ASN A 37 18.09 6.58 10.16
N VAL A 38 18.11 5.25 10.03
CA VAL A 38 17.94 4.56 8.74
C VAL A 38 16.58 3.85 8.72
N PRO A 39 15.74 4.03 7.69
CA PRO A 39 14.52 3.26 7.49
C PRO A 39 14.82 1.76 7.52
N LYS A 40 14.19 1.02 8.43
CA LYS A 40 14.47 -0.41 8.63
C LYS A 40 13.21 -1.27 8.60
N TYR A 41 12.08 -0.74 9.06
CA TYR A 41 10.81 -1.48 9.10
C TYR A 41 9.65 -0.59 8.64
N VAL A 42 8.54 -1.22 8.31
CA VAL A 42 7.27 -0.58 7.97
C VAL A 42 6.14 -1.26 8.74
N ILE A 43 5.17 -0.48 9.18
CA ILE A 43 3.90 -0.94 9.75
C ILE A 43 2.79 -0.39 8.84
N THR A 44 1.84 -1.25 8.48
CA THR A 44 0.65 -0.92 7.71
C THR A 44 -0.49 -1.83 8.17
N GLU A 45 -1.73 -1.48 7.85
CA GLU A 45 -2.86 -2.35 8.11
C GLU A 45 -2.75 -3.67 7.35
N PHE A 46 -3.10 -4.78 8.02
CA PHE A 46 -3.03 -6.10 7.40
C PHE A 46 -3.93 -6.22 6.16
N LYS A 47 -5.08 -5.53 6.16
CA LYS A 47 -5.99 -5.51 5.01
C LYS A 47 -5.34 -4.83 3.80
N GLU A 48 -4.74 -3.66 3.98
CA GLU A 48 -4.03 -2.96 2.90
C GLU A 48 -2.86 -3.79 2.37
N TYR A 49 -2.07 -4.39 3.25
CA TYR A 49 -0.99 -5.31 2.85
C TYR A 49 -1.52 -6.49 2.04
N LYS A 50 -2.64 -7.10 2.47
CA LYS A 50 -3.26 -8.22 1.77
C LYS A 50 -3.82 -7.79 0.42
N ASP A 51 -4.51 -6.66 0.34
CA ASP A 51 -5.06 -6.12 -0.90
C ASP A 51 -3.94 -5.75 -1.90
N GLU A 52 -2.82 -5.20 -1.43
CA GLU A 52 -1.63 -4.95 -2.27
C GLU A 52 -0.99 -6.25 -2.77
N GLN A 53 -0.86 -7.27 -1.90
CA GLN A 53 -0.30 -8.56 -2.29
C GLN A 53 -1.24 -9.34 -3.22
N THR A 54 -2.55 -9.24 -3.01
CA THR A 54 -3.58 -9.81 -3.88
C THR A 54 -3.63 -9.06 -5.21
N ALA A 55 -3.49 -7.74 -5.26
CA ALA A 55 -3.39 -6.98 -6.50
C ALA A 55 -2.09 -7.26 -7.27
N LYS A 56 -0.98 -7.52 -6.57
CA LYS A 56 0.27 -8.00 -7.19
C LYS A 56 0.16 -9.43 -7.71
N ASN A 57 -0.71 -10.25 -7.12
CA ASN A 57 -1.03 -11.61 -7.54
C ASN A 57 -2.28 -11.71 -8.42
N GLU A 58 -3.00 -10.62 -8.70
CA GLU A 58 -4.03 -10.59 -9.73
C GLU A 58 -3.28 -10.70 -11.05
N ASP A 59 -3.35 -11.90 -11.67
CA ASP A 59 -2.82 -12.17 -13.00
C ASP A 59 -3.20 -11.02 -13.92
N ILE A 60 -2.25 -10.53 -14.72
CA ILE A 60 -2.45 -9.50 -15.75
C ILE A 60 -3.70 -9.82 -16.58
N GLU A 61 -4.00 -11.11 -16.78
CA GLU A 61 -5.21 -11.60 -17.43
C GLU A 61 -6.52 -11.19 -16.74
N SER A 62 -6.58 -11.22 -15.41
CA SER A 62 -7.78 -10.80 -14.65
C SER A 62 -8.04 -9.29 -14.81
N ILE A 63 -6.96 -8.50 -14.78
CA ILE A 63 -7.01 -7.05 -15.01
C ILE A 63 -7.41 -6.78 -16.45
N ALA A 64 -6.78 -7.45 -17.42
CA ALA A 64 -7.09 -7.33 -18.84
C ALA A 64 -8.53 -7.71 -19.14
N THR A 65 -9.03 -8.80 -18.57
CA THR A 65 -10.42 -9.26 -18.74
C THR A 65 -11.40 -8.24 -18.17
N ARG A 66 -11.13 -7.71 -16.97
CA ARG A 66 -11.93 -6.64 -16.37
C ARG A 66 -11.92 -5.35 -17.21
N LEU A 67 -10.77 -4.99 -17.77
CA LEU A 67 -10.59 -3.80 -18.60
C LEU A 67 -11.34 -3.93 -19.94
N ILE A 68 -11.20 -5.07 -20.62
CA ILE A 68 -11.90 -5.40 -21.85
C ILE A 68 -13.40 -5.44 -21.63
N ALA A 69 -13.87 -6.09 -20.55
CA ALA A 69 -15.29 -6.14 -20.22
C ALA A 69 -15.88 -4.74 -19.99
N LYS A 70 -15.16 -3.87 -19.26
CA LYS A 70 -15.60 -2.51 -18.96
C LYS A 70 -15.63 -1.59 -20.19
N HIS A 71 -14.70 -1.79 -21.13
CA HIS A 71 -14.54 -0.92 -22.30
C HIS A 71 -14.83 -1.61 -23.64
N ARG A 72 -15.62 -2.69 -23.61
CA ARG A 72 -15.89 -3.57 -24.76
C ARG A 72 -16.29 -2.83 -26.03
N LYS A 73 -17.25 -1.89 -25.93
CA LYS A 73 -17.70 -1.06 -27.06
C LYS A 73 -16.57 -0.22 -27.67
N ALA A 74 -15.69 0.34 -26.85
CA ALA A 74 -14.57 1.15 -27.33
C ALA A 74 -13.53 0.29 -28.07
N PHE A 75 -13.30 -0.95 -27.61
CA PHE A 75 -12.44 -1.90 -28.30
C PHE A 75 -13.05 -2.44 -29.60
N GLU A 76 -14.35 -2.68 -29.64
CA GLU A 76 -15.07 -3.10 -30.85
C GLU A 76 -15.03 -2.01 -31.95
N GLU A 77 -15.11 -0.73 -31.59
CA GLU A 77 -14.96 0.39 -32.53
C GLU A 77 -13.51 0.58 -33.01
N LEU A 78 -12.51 0.29 -32.17
CA LEU A 78 -11.07 0.35 -32.53
C LEU A 78 -10.64 -0.79 -33.46
N ALA A 79 -11.35 -1.92 -33.43
CA ALA A 79 -11.07 -3.09 -34.26
C ALA A 79 -11.72 -3.03 -35.65
N LYS A 80 -12.44 -1.96 -35.96
CA LYS A 80 -13.14 -1.70 -37.22
C LYS A 80 -12.32 -0.78 -38.12
#